data_AF-A0A4U0WHM8-F1
#
_entry.id   AF-A0A4U0WHM8-F1
#
_cell.length_a   1.000
_cell.length_b   1.000
_cell.length_c   1.000
_cell.angle_alpha   90.00
_cell.angle_beta   90.00
_cell.angle_gamma   90.00
#
_symmetry.space_group_name_H-M   'P 1'
#
loop_
_entity.id
_entity.type
_entity.pdbx_description
1 polymer ?
#
loop_
_entity_poly.entity_id
_entity_poly.type
_entity_poly.pdbx_seq_one_letter_code
_entity_poly.pdbx_strand_id
1 'polypeptide(L)'
;MSSEEQNHAAEAPGGTSTEEPKVEYYFSDENLPSDAHLLGKCGGAENKPVSVKHICGFKKMRGYRPHTAVIASLKKSTFLEIVDGKLIRRKVPLSIKPTVESEATVPVKKEDQPWMTKGM
;
A
#
# COMPACT_ATOMS: atom_id res chain seq x y z
N MET A 1 -42.37 -6.96 26.89
CA MET A 1 -41.34 -7.88 27.41
C MET A 1 -40.88 -8.76 26.26
N SER A 2 -39.93 -8.26 25.46
CA SER A 2 -39.13 -9.09 24.56
C SER A 2 -37.71 -8.59 24.75
N SER A 3 -37.03 -9.23 25.69
CA SER A 3 -35.63 -8.97 26.00
C SER A 3 -34.81 -9.71 24.97
N GLU A 4 -34.30 -9.00 23.96
CA GLU A 4 -33.15 -9.47 23.21
C GLU A 4 -31.90 -8.87 23.84
N GLU A 5 -31.34 -9.71 24.69
CA GLU A 5 -29.98 -9.69 25.17
C GLU A 5 -29.02 -9.48 23.99
N GLN A 6 -28.36 -8.33 23.96
CA GLN A 6 -27.10 -8.17 23.25
C GLN A 6 -26.04 -7.80 24.28
N ASN A 7 -25.56 -8.84 24.95
CA ASN A 7 -24.25 -8.86 25.58
C ASN A 7 -23.18 -8.70 24.47
N HIS A 8 -22.65 -7.50 24.30
CA HIS A 8 -21.29 -7.30 23.79
C HIS A 8 -20.50 -6.58 24.87
N ALA A 9 -19.96 -7.37 25.79
CA ALA A 9 -18.98 -6.95 26.78
C ALA A 9 -17.59 -7.46 26.38
N ALA A 10 -16.57 -6.67 26.73
CA ALA A 10 -15.12 -6.81 26.51
C ALA A 10 -14.65 -6.37 25.11
N GLU A 11 -13.71 -5.44 24.92
CA GLU A 11 -12.47 -5.24 25.69
C GLU A 11 -11.83 -3.86 25.39
N ALA A 12 -11.32 -3.21 26.44
CA ALA A 12 -10.27 -2.18 26.53
C ALA A 12 -10.32 -0.88 25.67
N PRO A 13 -10.44 0.31 26.31
CA PRO A 13 -10.00 1.59 25.73
C PRO A 13 -8.47 1.76 25.92
N GLY A 14 -7.68 1.10 25.07
CA GLY A 14 -6.24 1.35 24.94
C GLY A 14 -5.99 2.44 23.90
N GLY A 15 -5.65 3.66 24.33
CA GLY A 15 -5.29 4.73 23.41
C GLY A 15 -4.09 4.34 22.53
N THR A 16 -4.26 4.38 21.21
CA THR A 16 -3.15 4.51 20.26
C THR A 16 -3.52 5.55 19.22
N SER A 17 -2.75 6.62 19.19
CA SER A 17 -2.88 7.82 18.37
C SER A 17 -3.49 7.63 16.98
N THR A 18 -4.43 8.51 16.70
CA THR A 18 -5.31 8.67 15.54
C THR A 18 -4.57 8.96 14.22
N GLU A 19 -3.54 8.23 13.82
CA GLU A 19 -2.91 8.41 12.49
C GLU A 19 -1.93 7.29 12.12
N GLU A 20 -2.32 6.04 12.36
CA GLU A 20 -1.65 4.91 11.72
C GLU A 20 -1.78 5.06 10.19
N PRO A 21 -0.67 5.09 9.43
CA PRO A 21 -0.72 5.18 7.97
C PRO A 21 -1.35 3.90 7.42
N LYS A 22 -2.65 3.95 7.18
CA LYS A 22 -3.40 2.85 6.57
C LYS A 22 -2.90 2.68 5.15
N VAL A 23 -2.33 1.52 4.83
CA VAL A 23 -1.92 1.20 3.45
C VAL A 23 -3.10 1.36 2.50
N GLU A 24 -4.31 1.06 2.96
CA GLU A 24 -5.57 1.26 2.23
C GLU A 24 -5.74 2.71 1.74
N TYR A 25 -5.34 3.71 2.54
CA TYR A 25 -5.46 5.13 2.17
C TYR A 25 -4.70 5.47 0.89
N TYR A 26 -3.52 4.89 0.69
CA TYR A 26 -2.74 5.10 -0.53
C TYR A 26 -3.49 4.64 -1.79
N PHE A 27 -4.29 3.58 -1.65
CA PHE A 27 -5.07 3.00 -2.73
C PHE A 27 -6.52 3.50 -2.73
N SER A 28 -6.91 4.35 -1.79
CA SER A 28 -8.23 4.97 -1.76
C SER A 28 -8.45 5.83 -3.00
N ASP A 29 -9.72 5.98 -3.33
CA ASP A 29 -10.16 6.73 -4.50
C ASP A 29 -9.88 8.24 -4.41
N GLU A 30 -9.52 8.75 -3.23
CA GLU A 30 -9.11 10.16 -3.04
C GLU A 30 -7.62 10.38 -3.33
N ASN A 31 -6.75 9.46 -2.88
CA ASN A 31 -5.31 9.60 -3.00
C ASN A 31 -4.79 9.06 -4.34
N LEU A 32 -5.25 7.87 -4.74
CA LEU A 32 -4.71 7.15 -5.90
C LEU A 32 -4.84 7.91 -7.24
N PRO A 33 -5.94 8.65 -7.56
CA PRO A 33 -6.00 9.43 -8.80
C PRO A 33 -5.18 10.72 -8.77
N SER A 34 -4.70 11.14 -7.59
CA SER A 34 -3.82 12.30 -7.41
C SER A 34 -2.34 11.90 -7.30
N ASP A 35 -2.05 10.64 -6.98
CA ASP A 35 -0.70 10.10 -6.76
C ASP A 35 -0.13 9.49 -8.05
N ALA A 36 0.60 10.30 -8.82
CA ALA A 36 1.16 9.90 -10.12
C ALA A 36 2.10 8.68 -10.02
N HIS A 37 2.81 8.55 -8.89
CA HIS A 37 3.80 7.50 -8.68
C HIS A 37 3.14 6.14 -8.41
N LEU A 38 2.18 6.08 -7.47
CA LEU A 38 1.39 4.87 -7.25
C LEU A 38 0.52 4.53 -8.45
N LEU A 39 -0.07 5.52 -9.10
CA LEU A 39 -0.89 5.33 -10.29
C LEU A 39 -0.08 4.70 -11.43
N GLY A 40 1.16 5.17 -11.67
CA GLY A 40 2.06 4.58 -12.64
C GLY A 40 2.48 3.15 -12.30
N LYS A 41 2.65 2.82 -11.01
CA LYS A 41 2.92 1.43 -10.57
C LYS A 41 1.72 0.51 -10.70
N CYS A 42 0.52 1.00 -10.42
CA CYS A 42 -0.72 0.26 -10.61
C CYS A 42 -1.16 0.24 -12.09
N GLY A 43 -0.57 1.04 -12.97
CA GLY A 43 -1.01 1.17 -14.35
C GLY A 43 -2.45 1.69 -14.47
N GLY A 44 -2.93 2.47 -13.47
CA GLY A 44 -4.29 3.00 -13.42
C GLY A 44 -5.37 1.93 -13.60
N ALA A 45 -5.95 1.87 -14.79
CA ALA A 45 -6.99 0.92 -15.18
C ALA A 45 -6.52 -0.55 -15.22
N GLU A 46 -5.22 -0.80 -15.43
CA GLU A 46 -4.67 -2.17 -15.42
C GLU A 46 -4.61 -2.78 -14.01
N ASN A 47 -4.68 -1.95 -12.96
CA ASN A 47 -4.64 -2.36 -11.56
C ASN A 47 -3.54 -3.40 -11.28
N LYS A 48 -2.29 -3.12 -11.67
CA LYS A 48 -1.14 -3.99 -11.50
C LYS A 48 -0.78 -4.16 -10.01
N PRO A 49 -0.32 -5.36 -9.61
CA PRO A 49 0.13 -5.60 -8.25
C PRO A 49 1.43 -4.84 -7.93
N VAL A 50 1.48 -4.16 -6.79
CA VAL A 50 2.63 -3.37 -6.31
C VAL A 50 3.29 -4.07 -5.13
N SER A 51 4.62 -4.08 -5.06
CA SER A 51 5.33 -4.73 -3.95
C SER A 51 5.13 -4.00 -2.62
N VAL A 52 4.81 -4.73 -1.55
CA VAL A 52 4.70 -4.19 -0.17
C VAL A 52 5.98 -3.47 0.24
N LYS A 53 7.15 -3.98 -0.17
CA LYS A 53 8.45 -3.34 0.07
C LYS A 53 8.56 -1.93 -0.53
N HIS A 54 7.90 -1.70 -1.66
CA HIS A 54 7.86 -0.39 -2.29
C HIS A 54 7.04 0.59 -1.44
N ILE A 55 5.87 0.16 -0.98
CA ILE A 55 4.98 0.93 -0.10
C ILE A 55 5.66 1.25 1.24
N CYS A 56 6.32 0.26 1.85
CA CYS A 56 7.11 0.46 3.07
C CYS A 56 8.30 1.43 2.86
N GLY A 57 8.67 1.74 1.62
CA GLY A 57 9.66 2.75 1.28
C GLY A 57 9.14 4.19 1.39
N PHE A 58 7.81 4.40 1.40
CA PHE A 58 7.21 5.72 1.42
C PHE A 58 7.49 6.47 2.71
N LYS A 59 7.57 7.80 2.61
CA LYS A 59 7.93 8.68 3.73
C LYS A 59 7.02 8.49 4.95
N LYS A 60 5.71 8.32 4.74
CA LYS A 60 4.76 8.07 5.85
C LYS A 60 4.80 6.63 6.39
N MET A 61 5.33 5.67 5.62
CA MET A 61 5.45 4.25 6.04
C MET A 61 6.81 3.92 6.68
N ARG A 62 7.84 4.76 6.48
CA ARG A 62 9.20 4.48 7.00
C ARG A 62 9.28 4.37 8.52
N GLY A 63 8.44 5.10 9.25
CA GLY A 63 8.33 5.01 10.70
C GLY A 63 7.65 3.73 11.20
N TYR A 64 7.01 2.98 10.28
CA TYR A 64 6.22 1.80 10.60
C TYR A 64 6.97 0.53 10.21
N ARG A 65 7.64 -0.10 11.18
CA ARG A 65 8.30 -1.41 11.02
C ARG A 65 8.05 -2.25 12.26
N PRO A 66 7.69 -3.53 12.13
CA PRO A 66 8.13 -4.45 11.07
C PRO A 66 7.17 -4.62 9.87
N HIS A 67 7.72 -4.98 8.70
CA HIS A 67 6.95 -5.33 7.48
C HIS A 67 5.86 -6.39 7.74
N THR A 68 6.10 -7.30 8.68
CA THR A 68 5.15 -8.35 9.06
C THR A 68 3.85 -7.75 9.61
N ALA A 69 3.92 -6.64 10.36
CA ALA A 69 2.74 -5.95 10.86
C ALA A 69 1.91 -5.39 9.71
N VAL A 70 2.57 -4.78 8.72
CA VAL A 70 1.91 -4.25 7.51
C VAL A 70 1.19 -5.37 6.75
N ILE A 71 1.85 -6.51 6.53
CA ILE A 71 1.25 -7.68 5.88
C ILE A 71 0.08 -8.23 6.69
N ALA A 72 0.21 -8.32 8.01
CA ALA A 72 -0.86 -8.80 8.88
C ALA A 72 -2.09 -7.88 8.84
N SER A 73 -1.89 -6.56 8.84
CA SER A 73 -2.97 -5.58 8.67
C SER A 73 -3.62 -5.69 7.29
N LEU A 74 -2.81 -5.82 6.24
CA LEU A 74 -3.31 -6.02 4.87
C LEU A 74 -4.11 -7.32 4.71
N LYS A 75 -3.75 -8.40 5.41
CA LYS A 75 -4.51 -9.67 5.38
C LYS A 75 -5.89 -9.54 6.00
N LYS A 76 -6.07 -8.61 6.95
CA LYS A 76 -7.35 -8.30 7.58
C LYS A 76 -8.19 -7.32 6.75
N SER A 77 -7.57 -6.53 5.88
CA SER A 77 -8.25 -5.61 4.99
C SER A 77 -9.01 -6.35 3.90
N THR A 78 -10.23 -5.90 3.61
CA THR A 78 -11.05 -6.40 2.51
C THR A 78 -10.88 -5.59 1.23
N PHE A 79 -10.28 -4.40 1.30
CA PHE A 79 -10.11 -3.47 0.17
C PHE A 79 -8.94 -3.86 -0.74
N LEU A 80 -7.84 -4.31 -0.13
CA LEU A 80 -6.64 -4.74 -0.83
C LEU A 80 -6.51 -6.26 -0.81
N GLU A 81 -5.95 -6.81 -1.88
CA GLU A 81 -5.60 -8.21 -2.00
C GLU A 81 -4.08 -8.36 -2.01
N ILE A 82 -3.58 -9.28 -1.19
CA ILE A 82 -2.16 -9.65 -1.19
C ILE A 82 -1.95 -10.78 -2.18
N VAL A 83 -1.12 -10.55 -3.19
CA VAL A 83 -0.66 -11.55 -4.16
C VAL A 83 0.74 -12.02 -3.75
N ASP A 84 0.98 -13.34 -3.73
CA ASP A 84 2.29 -13.95 -3.39
C ASP A 84 2.81 -13.60 -1.98
N GLY A 85 1.97 -13.06 -1.09
CA GLY A 85 2.38 -12.63 0.26
C GLY A 85 3.27 -11.37 0.30
N LYS A 86 3.68 -10.84 -0.85
CA LYS A 86 4.66 -9.76 -0.99
C LYS A 86 4.21 -8.63 -1.91
N LEU A 87 3.19 -8.88 -2.73
CA LEU A 87 2.58 -7.93 -3.64
C LEU A 87 1.18 -7.58 -3.11
N ILE A 88 0.71 -6.38 -3.38
CA ILE A 88 -0.62 -5.91 -3.05
C ILE A 88 -1.28 -5.29 -4.26
N ARG A 89 -2.59 -5.45 -4.38
CA ARG A 89 -3.39 -4.95 -5.49
C ARG A 89 -4.76 -4.54 -4.97
N ARG A 90 -5.45 -3.63 -5.65
CA ARG A 90 -6.85 -3.36 -5.31
C ARG A 90 -7.71 -4.55 -5.71
N LYS A 91 -8.69 -4.93 -4.89
CA LYS A 91 -9.71 -5.89 -5.32
C LYS A 91 -10.67 -5.28 -6.34
N VAL A 92 -11.06 -4.03 -6.09
CA VAL A 92 -11.93 -3.27 -6.98
C VAL A 92 -11.07 -2.31 -7.81
N PRO A 93 -11.05 -2.43 -9.14
CA PRO A 93 -10.29 -1.53 -10.00
C PRO A 93 -10.76 -0.08 -9.82
N LEU A 94 -9.84 0.86 -10.07
CA LEU A 94 -10.17 2.28 -10.11
C LEU A 94 -11.23 2.55 -11.17
N SER A 95 -12.40 3.02 -10.75
CA SER A 95 -13.44 3.50 -11.67
C SER A 95 -13.31 4.99 -11.99
N ILE A 96 -12.51 5.71 -11.21
CA ILE A 96 -12.28 7.15 -11.37
C ILE A 96 -11.16 7.37 -12.40
N LYS A 97 -11.40 8.27 -13.35
CA LYS A 97 -10.35 8.72 -14.27
C LYS A 97 -9.27 9.44 -13.47
N PRO A 98 -8.00 9.04 -13.55
CA PRO A 98 -6.94 9.72 -12.82
C PRO A 98 -6.85 11.19 -13.27
N THR A 99 -6.67 12.07 -12.28
CA THR A 99 -6.51 13.51 -12.52
C THR A 99 -5.09 13.84 -12.97
N VAL A 100 -4.12 12.99 -12.60
CA VAL A 100 -2.71 13.14 -12.97
C VAL A 100 -2.30 12.10 -14.02
N GLU A 101 -1.43 12.49 -14.94
CA GLU A 101 -0.81 11.55 -15.87
C GLU A 101 0.09 10.59 -15.10
N SER A 102 -0.03 9.30 -15.39
CA SER A 102 0.82 8.29 -14.78
C SER A 102 2.26 8.53 -15.21
N GLU A 103 3.12 8.91 -14.28
CA GLU A 103 4.56 8.86 -14.49
C GLU A 103 4.92 7.37 -14.60
N ALA A 104 4.96 6.87 -15.83
CA ALA A 104 5.52 5.56 -16.13
C ALA A 104 6.97 5.62 -15.70
N THR A 105 7.26 5.24 -14.45
CA THR A 105 8.61 5.11 -13.92
C THR A 105 9.32 4.18 -14.88
N VAL A 106 10.12 4.79 -15.75
CA VAL A 106 11.14 4.10 -16.52
C VAL A 106 11.99 3.44 -15.45
N PRO A 107 12.04 2.10 -15.36
CA PRO A 107 12.93 1.47 -14.42
C PRO A 107 14.32 1.96 -14.77
N VAL A 108 14.90 2.80 -13.90
CA VAL A 108 16.30 3.22 -14.01
C VAL A 108 17.08 1.92 -14.02
N LYS A 109 17.46 1.47 -15.21
CA LYS A 109 18.42 0.39 -15.41
C LYS A 109 19.63 0.88 -14.62
N LYS A 110 19.97 0.16 -13.56
CA LYS A 110 21.26 0.36 -12.91
C LYS A 110 22.28 -0.11 -13.95
N GLU A 111 22.69 0.82 -14.80
CA GLU A 111 23.85 0.65 -15.66
C GLU A 111 25.01 0.32 -14.74
N ASP A 112 25.56 -0.87 -15.00
CA ASP A 112 26.69 -1.48 -14.34
C ASP A 112 27.87 -0.52 -14.44
N GLN A 113 28.08 0.28 -13.39
CA GLN A 113 29.15 1.27 -13.32
C GLN A 113 30.50 0.53 -13.34
N PRO A 114 31.24 0.51 -14.46
CA PRO A 114 32.36 -0.41 -14.67
C PRO A 114 33.70 0.15 -14.17
N TRP A 115 33.69 1.11 -13.24
CA TRP A 115 34.93 1.78 -12.79
C TRP A 115 35.74 0.97 -11.78
N MET A 116 35.28 -0.22 -11.38
CA MET A 116 35.93 -1.06 -10.37
C MET A 116 36.95 -2.08 -10.91
N THR A 117 37.33 -2.04 -12.20
CA THR A 117 38.38 -2.95 -12.72
C THR A 117 39.34 -2.25 -13.66
N LYS A 118 40.48 -1.81 -13.13
CA LYS A 118 41.77 -2.46 -13.39
C LYS A 118 42.88 -1.73 -12.62
N GLY A 119 43.39 -2.41 -11.60
CA GLY A 119 44.76 -2.20 -11.17
C GLY A 119 45.70 -2.68 -12.26
N MET A 120 46.57 -1.77 -12.68
CA MET A 120 47.90 -2.00 -13.25
C MET A 120 48.76 -0.82 -12.82
#